data_AF-A0A0K8PKP8-F1
#
_entry.id   AF-A0A0K8PKP8-F1
#
_cell.length_a   1.000
_cell.length_b   1.000
_cell.length_c   1.000
_cell.angle_alpha   90.00
_cell.angle_beta   90.00
_cell.angle_gamma   90.00
#
_symmetry.space_group_name_H-M   'P 1'
#
loop_
_entity.id
_entity.type
_entity.pdbx_description
1 polymer ?
#
loop_
_entity_poly.entity_id
_entity_poly.type
_entity_poly.pdbx_seq_one_letter_code
_entity_poly.pdbx_strand_id
1 'polypeptide(L)'
;MTAPVREFDRFEELAGTELYRRNVFAVTGLSTRASGPAVRRHRQKVEARLAVEDSWPGAPEVAPAGGYGKDEVRASFEGVQDPRRRMVDELLWLWGPSDSGCDCDPDVHERHDAAVLLHARVLEAETGRSRLPVGHRASLWENAVSAWGHLLADGALRQHVRHRIRALGDPRLDEDAADDLLARLPRLLVSPFPPLFADRATAARLTSVCSAWAESPPFAGLFSELFEPAVEEAYEKIHGDLLTAEREREAHHYREAFLLLRDRVVPGFEDMVPLRPFVSDWRYDEIAHIVAVGLNNLAVDLLGVSVHRPPSTSRREEMLWLAEKAYEIGPDRDSDGLKENWEFIYDHLTGTGRRPARAKPFPWKAFLLVLVFVGGALSYLIEAFGFLPVLFIGVAVLGVVGYIVRFLAWLADGVRSVRRRK
;
A
#
# COMPACT_ATOMS: atom_id res chain seq x y z
N MET A 1 19.28 -8.82 27.20
CA MET A 1 17.85 -9.15 27.03
C MET A 1 17.69 -9.70 25.63
N THR A 2 17.66 -11.02 25.47
CA THR A 2 17.35 -11.67 24.19
C THR A 2 15.88 -11.45 23.90
N ALA A 3 15.56 -10.76 22.80
CA ALA A 3 14.19 -10.69 22.30
C ALA A 3 13.63 -12.13 22.18
N PRO A 4 12.35 -12.36 22.52
CA PRO A 4 11.74 -13.65 22.24
C PRO A 4 11.87 -13.89 20.73
N VAL A 5 12.53 -15.00 20.35
CA VAL A 5 12.59 -15.45 18.96
C VAL A 5 11.15 -15.55 18.48
N ARG A 6 10.71 -14.65 17.59
CA ARG A 6 9.32 -14.74 17.13
C ARG A 6 9.25 -15.92 16.19
N GLU A 7 8.16 -16.66 16.32
CA GLU A 7 7.92 -17.82 15.50
C GLU A 7 7.85 -17.40 14.02
N PHE A 8 8.77 -17.94 13.21
CA PHE A 8 8.96 -17.64 11.79
C PHE A 8 9.36 -16.19 11.41
N ASP A 9 10.33 -15.59 12.13
CA ASP A 9 10.99 -14.31 11.74
C ASP A 9 11.44 -14.25 10.26
N ARG A 10 11.68 -15.42 9.65
CA ARG A 10 12.12 -15.53 8.25
C ARG A 10 11.15 -14.92 7.24
N PHE A 11 9.85 -14.88 7.53
CA PHE A 11 8.89 -14.19 6.65
C PHE A 11 9.16 -12.69 6.57
N GLU A 12 9.45 -12.04 7.70
CA GLU A 12 9.75 -10.61 7.74
C GLU A 12 11.08 -10.30 7.05
N GLU A 13 12.09 -11.16 7.24
CA GLU A 13 13.40 -10.98 6.61
C GLU A 13 13.39 -11.09 5.09
N LEU A 14 12.52 -11.93 4.53
CA LEU A 14 12.39 -12.16 3.09
C LEU A 14 11.45 -11.17 2.41
N ALA A 15 10.62 -10.44 3.15
CA ALA A 15 9.64 -9.53 2.60
C ALA A 15 10.27 -8.45 1.70
N GLY A 16 9.57 -8.10 0.62
CA GLY A 16 9.98 -7.07 -0.35
C GLY A 16 10.53 -7.64 -1.66
N THR A 17 11.17 -6.79 -2.46
CA THR A 17 11.56 -7.12 -3.86
C THR A 17 12.69 -8.13 -3.98
N GLU A 18 13.42 -8.39 -2.90
CA GLU A 18 14.56 -9.32 -2.87
C GLU A 18 14.14 -10.74 -2.42
N LEU A 19 12.83 -11.02 -2.38
CA LEU A 19 12.20 -12.25 -1.89
C LEU A 19 12.94 -13.54 -2.28
N TYR A 20 13.21 -13.71 -3.57
CA TYR A 20 13.87 -14.91 -4.09
C TYR A 20 15.40 -14.82 -4.04
N ARG A 21 15.99 -13.62 -4.09
CA ARG A 21 17.45 -13.46 -4.09
C ARG A 21 18.08 -13.75 -2.74
N ARG A 22 17.37 -13.37 -1.67
CA ARG A 22 17.79 -13.63 -0.29
C ARG A 22 17.43 -15.02 0.20
N ASN A 23 16.79 -15.84 -0.64
CA ASN A 23 16.46 -17.22 -0.33
C ASN A 23 17.76 -18.02 -0.11
N VAL A 24 17.85 -18.81 0.97
CA VAL A 24 19.10 -19.52 1.32
C VAL A 24 19.55 -20.49 0.22
N PHE A 25 18.62 -21.07 -0.54
CA PHE A 25 18.95 -21.99 -1.64
C PHE A 25 19.41 -21.24 -2.89
N ALA A 26 18.89 -20.03 -3.14
CA ALA A 26 19.42 -19.14 -4.16
C ALA A 26 20.88 -18.75 -3.85
N VAL A 27 21.15 -18.33 -2.61
CA VAL A 27 22.49 -17.93 -2.18
C VAL A 27 23.46 -19.11 -2.19
N THR A 28 23.09 -20.25 -1.60
CA THR A 28 24.01 -21.38 -1.44
C THR A 28 24.13 -22.27 -2.68
N GLY A 29 23.14 -22.26 -3.58
CA GLY A 29 23.05 -23.20 -4.69
C GLY A 29 22.76 -24.65 -4.24
N LEU A 30 22.29 -24.84 -3.01
CA LEU A 30 21.88 -26.15 -2.50
C LEU A 30 20.52 -26.55 -3.08
N SER A 31 20.31 -27.85 -3.26
CA SER A 31 18.96 -28.39 -3.41
C SER A 31 18.20 -28.29 -2.08
N THR A 32 16.89 -28.03 -2.13
CA THR A 32 15.96 -28.12 -0.99
C THR A 32 16.00 -29.48 -0.30
N ARG A 33 16.44 -30.54 -1.01
CA ARG A 33 16.59 -31.90 -0.49
C ARG A 33 17.94 -32.18 0.16
N ALA A 34 18.84 -31.20 0.22
CA ALA A 34 20.18 -31.42 0.78
C ALA A 34 20.11 -31.85 2.25
N SER A 35 20.64 -33.04 2.54
CA SER A 35 20.78 -33.56 3.90
C SER A 35 21.88 -32.82 4.68
N GLY A 36 21.87 -32.89 6.01
CA GLY A 36 22.90 -32.25 6.85
C GLY A 36 24.36 -32.57 6.40
N PRO A 37 24.72 -33.83 6.11
CA PRO A 37 26.02 -34.16 5.54
C PRO A 37 26.30 -33.51 4.18
N ALA A 38 25.30 -33.45 3.29
CA ALA A 38 25.44 -32.79 1.99
C ALA A 38 25.65 -31.28 2.14
N VAL A 39 24.89 -30.63 3.04
CA VAL A 39 25.04 -29.21 3.38
C VAL A 39 26.45 -28.92 3.90
N ARG A 40 26.97 -29.73 4.84
CA ARG A 40 28.33 -29.55 5.38
C ARG A 40 29.41 -29.70 4.31
N ARG A 41 29.31 -30.72 3.45
CA ARG A 41 30.26 -30.92 2.34
C ARG A 41 30.23 -29.76 1.35
N HIS A 42 29.03 -29.28 1.00
CA HIS A 42 28.87 -28.15 0.08
C HIS A 42 29.41 -26.85 0.70
N ARG A 43 29.15 -26.60 1.99
CA ARG A 43 29.71 -25.47 2.73
C ARG A 43 31.23 -25.44 2.65
N GLN A 44 31.90 -26.56 2.92
CA GLN A 44 33.36 -26.66 2.84
C GLN A 44 33.89 -26.33 1.43
N LYS A 45 33.21 -26.82 0.38
CA LYS A 45 33.55 -26.51 -1.01
C LYS A 45 33.41 -25.02 -1.32
N VAL A 46 32.32 -24.41 -0.89
CA VAL A 46 32.03 -22.99 -1.13
C VAL A 46 33.00 -22.09 -0.34
N GLU A 47 33.27 -22.41 0.93
CA GLU A 47 34.24 -21.68 1.76
C GLU A 47 35.67 -21.76 1.19
N ALA A 48 36.08 -22.91 0.64
CA ALA A 48 37.37 -23.05 -0.01
C ALA A 48 37.49 -22.19 -1.28
N ARG A 49 36.41 -22.08 -2.08
CA ARG A 49 36.36 -21.18 -3.24
C ARG A 49 36.42 -19.71 -2.81
N LEU A 50 35.63 -19.33 -1.80
CA LEU A 50 35.59 -17.97 -1.24
C LEU A 50 36.86 -17.58 -0.45
N ALA A 51 37.84 -18.48 -0.33
CA ALA A 51 39.17 -18.15 0.16
C ALA A 51 40.08 -17.60 -0.96
N VAL A 52 39.71 -17.83 -2.23
CA VAL A 52 40.47 -17.40 -3.41
C VAL A 52 39.68 -16.37 -4.23
N GLU A 53 38.35 -16.52 -4.30
CA GLU A 53 37.42 -15.62 -4.98
C GLU A 53 36.63 -14.78 -3.98
N ASP A 54 36.28 -13.54 -4.35
CA ASP A 54 35.52 -12.64 -3.48
C ASP A 54 33.99 -12.88 -3.52
N SER A 55 33.51 -13.68 -4.47
CA SER A 55 32.08 -13.92 -4.70
C SER A 55 31.76 -15.37 -5.02
N TRP A 56 30.51 -15.75 -4.76
CA TRP A 56 29.94 -17.04 -5.09
C TRP A 56 28.76 -16.84 -6.06
N PRO A 57 28.70 -17.55 -7.19
CA PRO A 57 27.66 -17.32 -8.20
C PRO A 57 26.24 -17.65 -7.73
N GLY A 58 26.06 -18.52 -6.73
CA GLY A 58 24.72 -18.96 -6.30
C GLY A 58 23.99 -19.78 -7.36
N ALA A 59 22.67 -19.84 -7.24
CA ALA A 59 21.78 -20.51 -8.19
C ALA A 59 21.48 -19.57 -9.39
N PRO A 60 21.62 -20.04 -10.64
CA PRO A 60 21.60 -19.20 -11.83
C PRO A 60 20.25 -18.53 -12.10
N GLU A 61 19.16 -19.01 -11.50
CA GLU A 61 17.79 -18.55 -11.78
C GLU A 61 17.53 -17.11 -11.33
N VAL A 62 18.13 -16.69 -10.20
CA VAL A 62 17.92 -15.35 -9.59
C VAL A 62 19.22 -14.71 -9.07
N ALA A 63 20.38 -15.32 -9.34
CA ALA A 63 21.64 -14.81 -8.86
C ALA A 63 21.90 -13.38 -9.37
N PRO A 64 22.38 -12.47 -8.50
CA PRO A 64 22.80 -11.14 -8.93
C PRO A 64 24.02 -11.23 -9.85
N ALA A 65 24.17 -10.27 -10.77
CA ALA A 65 25.24 -10.26 -11.77
C ALA A 65 26.68 -10.34 -11.20
N GLY A 66 26.88 -9.93 -9.94
CA GLY A 66 28.17 -10.02 -9.23
C GLY A 66 28.29 -11.21 -8.28
N GLY A 67 27.30 -12.10 -8.23
CA GLY A 67 27.22 -13.17 -7.24
C GLY A 67 27.01 -12.65 -5.81
N TYR A 68 27.15 -13.57 -4.86
CA TYR A 68 26.94 -13.37 -3.43
C TYR A 68 28.27 -13.23 -2.69
N GLY A 69 28.33 -12.31 -1.74
CA GLY A 69 29.52 -12.07 -0.92
C GLY A 69 29.77 -13.16 0.13
N LYS A 70 30.99 -13.21 0.67
CA LYS A 70 31.40 -14.22 1.65
C LYS A 70 30.53 -14.26 2.91
N ASP A 71 30.22 -13.09 3.47
CA ASP A 71 29.43 -13.01 4.71
C ASP A 71 27.97 -13.40 4.49
N GLU A 72 27.41 -13.04 3.34
CA GLU A 72 26.05 -13.41 2.93
C GLU A 72 25.90 -14.93 2.73
N VAL A 73 26.88 -15.55 2.08
CA VAL A 73 26.93 -17.00 1.89
C VAL A 73 27.07 -17.72 3.23
N ARG A 74 27.94 -17.23 4.12
CA ARG A 74 28.11 -17.79 5.47
C ARG A 74 26.80 -17.72 6.26
N ALA A 75 26.17 -16.55 6.30
CA ALA A 75 24.89 -16.35 6.99
C ALA A 75 23.79 -17.28 6.43
N SER A 76 23.78 -17.52 5.12
CA SER A 76 22.81 -18.44 4.48
C SER A 76 23.03 -19.89 4.88
N PHE A 77 24.29 -20.35 5.01
CA PHE A 77 24.60 -21.68 5.53
C PHE A 77 24.27 -21.86 7.02
N GLU A 78 24.26 -20.78 7.80
CA GLU A 78 23.78 -20.79 9.18
C GLU A 78 22.25 -20.84 9.22
N GLY A 79 21.59 -20.04 8.40
CA GLY A 79 20.13 -20.01 8.27
C GLY A 79 19.53 -21.36 7.87
N VAL A 80 20.15 -22.09 6.94
CA VAL A 80 19.65 -23.41 6.48
C VAL A 80 19.73 -24.51 7.56
N GLN A 81 20.47 -24.28 8.66
CA GLN A 81 20.50 -25.21 9.80
C GLN A 81 19.27 -25.08 10.69
N ASP A 82 18.56 -23.94 10.64
CA ASP A 82 17.30 -23.75 11.35
C ASP A 82 16.15 -24.33 10.50
N PRO A 83 15.48 -25.41 10.94
CA PRO A 83 14.39 -26.04 10.20
C PRO A 83 13.21 -25.11 9.93
N ARG A 84 12.90 -24.18 10.85
CA ARG A 84 11.78 -23.25 10.65
C ARG A 84 12.09 -22.26 9.54
N ARG A 85 13.31 -21.70 9.54
CA ARG A 85 13.77 -20.80 8.46
C ARG A 85 13.87 -21.57 7.15
N ARG A 86 14.51 -22.74 7.18
CA ARG A 86 14.63 -23.65 6.04
C ARG A 86 13.28 -23.95 5.41
N MET A 87 12.23 -24.25 6.18
CA MET A 87 10.90 -24.51 5.63
C MET A 87 10.30 -23.32 4.89
N VAL A 88 10.48 -22.09 5.40
CA VAL A 88 10.04 -20.88 4.70
C VAL A 88 10.81 -20.70 3.39
N ASP A 89 12.13 -20.89 3.40
CA ASP A 89 12.94 -20.82 2.19
C ASP A 89 12.60 -21.95 1.19
N GLU A 90 12.25 -23.15 1.66
CA GLU A 90 11.83 -24.27 0.78
C GLU A 90 10.51 -23.93 0.06
N LEU A 91 9.55 -23.26 0.71
CA LEU A 91 8.28 -22.83 0.08
C LEU A 91 8.46 -21.78 -1.03
N LEU A 92 9.62 -21.14 -1.09
CA LEU A 92 9.92 -20.09 -2.06
C LEU A 92 11.05 -20.50 -3.00
N TRP A 93 11.36 -21.80 -3.08
CA TRP A 93 12.44 -22.29 -3.90
C TRP A 93 12.09 -23.57 -4.64
N LEU A 94 12.91 -23.92 -5.63
CA LEU A 94 12.65 -25.05 -6.51
C LEU A 94 12.79 -26.38 -5.77
N TRP A 95 11.77 -27.21 -5.85
CA TRP A 95 11.77 -28.56 -5.30
C TRP A 95 12.39 -29.55 -6.26
N GLY A 96 12.28 -29.32 -7.58
CA GLY A 96 12.70 -30.25 -8.61
C GLY A 96 11.81 -31.49 -8.69
N PRO A 97 12.14 -32.45 -9.57
CA PRO A 97 11.28 -33.58 -9.91
C PRO A 97 10.98 -34.45 -8.68
N SER A 98 9.81 -35.07 -8.64
CA SER A 98 9.29 -35.87 -7.51
C SER A 98 9.96 -37.26 -7.44
N ASP A 99 11.28 -37.33 -7.26
CA ASP A 99 12.01 -38.57 -7.57
C ASP A 99 12.27 -39.52 -6.38
N SER A 100 11.81 -39.26 -5.15
CA SER A 100 11.98 -40.25 -4.05
C SER A 100 11.33 -39.86 -2.71
N GLY A 101 10.04 -40.18 -2.54
CA GLY A 101 9.49 -40.47 -1.19
C GLY A 101 8.33 -39.61 -0.68
N CYS A 102 7.85 -38.59 -1.40
CA CYS A 102 6.55 -37.98 -1.08
C CYS A 102 5.42 -38.82 -1.71
N ASP A 103 4.29 -38.95 -1.00
CA ASP A 103 3.03 -39.48 -1.56
C ASP A 103 2.19 -38.35 -2.19
N CYS A 104 2.84 -37.29 -2.67
CA CYS A 104 2.20 -36.13 -3.26
C CYS A 104 1.93 -36.37 -4.76
N ASP A 105 0.88 -35.74 -5.30
CA ASP A 105 0.63 -35.79 -6.75
C ASP A 105 1.89 -35.30 -7.50
N PRO A 106 2.41 -36.06 -8.49
CA PRO A 106 3.62 -35.70 -9.22
C PRO A 106 3.60 -34.28 -9.78
N ASP A 107 2.43 -33.75 -10.11
CA ASP A 107 2.29 -32.43 -10.72
C ASP A 107 2.51 -31.26 -9.74
N VAL A 108 2.43 -31.50 -8.43
CA VAL A 108 2.47 -30.43 -7.41
C VAL A 108 3.83 -29.74 -7.40
N HIS A 109 4.90 -30.53 -7.58
CA HIS A 109 6.25 -30.01 -7.67
C HIS A 109 6.44 -29.14 -8.91
N GLU A 110 5.97 -29.60 -10.07
CA GLU A 110 6.08 -28.85 -11.33
C GLU A 110 5.28 -27.55 -11.27
N ARG A 111 4.04 -27.61 -10.76
CA ARG A 111 3.19 -26.43 -10.56
C ARG A 111 3.83 -25.44 -9.58
N HIS A 112 4.36 -25.93 -8.46
CA HIS A 112 5.07 -25.10 -7.47
C HIS A 112 6.28 -24.40 -8.07
N ASP A 113 7.17 -25.16 -8.72
CA ASP A 113 8.39 -24.61 -9.31
C ASP A 113 8.05 -23.62 -10.43
N ALA A 114 7.00 -23.88 -11.22
CA ALA A 114 6.50 -22.92 -12.19
C ALA A 114 6.02 -21.61 -11.54
N ALA A 115 5.26 -21.69 -10.42
CA ALA A 115 4.78 -20.52 -9.69
C ALA A 115 5.94 -19.68 -9.11
N VAL A 116 6.95 -20.35 -8.52
CA VAL A 116 8.17 -19.72 -8.02
C VAL A 116 8.91 -19.01 -9.17
N LEU A 117 9.13 -19.69 -10.30
CA LEU A 117 9.88 -19.14 -11.43
C LEU A 117 9.15 -17.95 -12.09
N LEU A 118 7.84 -18.01 -12.26
CA LEU A 118 7.04 -16.93 -12.82
C LEU A 118 7.14 -15.67 -11.95
N HIS A 119 6.95 -15.83 -10.65
CA HIS A 119 7.00 -14.72 -9.71
C HIS A 119 8.42 -14.15 -9.55
N ALA A 120 9.43 -15.01 -9.43
CA ALA A 120 10.82 -14.57 -9.40
C ALA A 120 11.21 -13.79 -10.66
N ARG A 121 10.87 -14.31 -11.84
CA ARG A 121 11.24 -13.70 -13.13
C ARG A 121 10.57 -12.36 -13.34
N VAL A 122 9.33 -12.17 -12.88
CA VAL A 122 8.67 -10.87 -12.97
C VAL A 122 9.29 -9.86 -12.00
N LEU A 123 9.63 -10.25 -10.77
CA LEU A 123 10.31 -9.37 -9.82
C LEU A 123 11.70 -8.93 -10.32
N GLU A 124 12.46 -9.82 -10.95
CA GLU A 124 13.72 -9.46 -11.62
C GLU A 124 13.53 -8.44 -12.74
N ALA A 125 12.41 -8.52 -13.47
CA ALA A 125 12.10 -7.56 -14.52
C ALA A 125 11.66 -6.20 -13.96
N GLU A 126 10.87 -6.18 -12.88
CA GLU A 126 10.40 -4.93 -12.26
C GLU A 126 11.52 -4.16 -11.58
N THR A 127 12.48 -4.87 -10.99
CA THR A 127 13.66 -4.27 -10.36
C THR A 127 14.77 -3.90 -11.36
N GLY A 128 14.49 -4.00 -12.68
CA GLY A 128 15.39 -3.58 -13.75
C GLY A 128 16.58 -4.51 -14.01
N ARG A 129 16.61 -5.69 -13.39
CA ARG A 129 17.69 -6.68 -13.56
C ARG A 129 17.49 -7.59 -14.77
N SER A 130 16.26 -7.74 -15.22
CA SER A 130 15.92 -8.38 -16.49
C SER A 130 15.26 -7.39 -17.45
N ARG A 131 15.76 -7.31 -18.69
CA ARG A 131 15.21 -6.43 -19.73
C ARG A 131 14.03 -7.10 -20.43
N LEU A 132 12.92 -7.26 -19.72
CA LEU A 132 11.66 -7.72 -20.33
C LEU A 132 10.79 -6.53 -20.75
N PRO A 133 10.16 -6.57 -21.95
CA PRO A 133 9.15 -5.60 -22.34
C PRO A 133 7.96 -5.60 -21.38
N VAL A 134 7.31 -4.46 -21.20
CA VAL A 134 6.19 -4.28 -20.26
C VAL A 134 5.07 -5.31 -20.46
N GLY A 135 4.69 -5.58 -21.71
CA GLY A 135 3.64 -6.59 -22.00
C GLY A 135 4.01 -8.00 -21.54
N HIS A 136 5.28 -8.39 -21.60
CA HIS A 136 5.73 -9.68 -21.09
C HIS A 136 5.69 -9.72 -19.55
N ARG A 137 5.96 -8.59 -18.88
CA ARG A 137 5.85 -8.51 -17.42
C ARG A 137 4.41 -8.68 -16.95
N ALA A 138 3.45 -8.07 -17.65
CA ALA A 138 2.02 -8.23 -17.36
C ALA A 138 1.60 -9.70 -17.42
N SER A 139 1.96 -10.41 -18.50
CA SER A 139 1.67 -11.84 -18.61
C SER A 139 2.35 -12.69 -17.54
N LEU A 140 3.58 -12.34 -17.11
CA LEU A 140 4.22 -13.06 -16.00
C LEU A 140 3.48 -12.84 -14.67
N TRP A 141 2.99 -11.63 -14.40
CA TRP A 141 2.17 -11.36 -13.22
C TRP A 141 0.86 -12.13 -13.22
N GLU A 142 0.15 -12.15 -14.36
CA GLU A 142 -1.10 -12.91 -14.54
C GLU A 142 -0.89 -14.41 -14.34
N ASN A 143 0.17 -14.96 -14.93
CA ASN A 143 0.50 -16.37 -14.77
C ASN A 143 0.95 -16.69 -13.33
N ALA A 144 1.66 -15.78 -12.66
CA ALA A 144 2.09 -15.95 -11.27
C ALA A 144 0.90 -16.01 -10.31
N VAL A 145 -0.08 -15.09 -10.42
CA VAL A 145 -1.28 -15.13 -9.56
C VAL A 145 -2.11 -16.39 -9.84
N SER A 146 -2.26 -16.78 -11.10
CA SER A 146 -3.00 -18.00 -11.45
C SER A 146 -2.33 -19.23 -10.83
N ALA A 147 -1.01 -19.38 -11.00
CA ALA A 147 -0.26 -20.52 -10.48
C ALA A 147 -0.29 -20.59 -8.94
N TRP A 148 0.01 -19.48 -8.25
CA TRP A 148 -0.04 -19.44 -6.79
C TRP A 148 -1.46 -19.58 -6.24
N GLY A 149 -2.43 -18.93 -6.87
CA GLY A 149 -3.84 -18.99 -6.46
C GLY A 149 -4.38 -20.43 -6.51
N HIS A 150 -4.10 -21.16 -7.58
CA HIS A 150 -4.48 -22.58 -7.69
C HIS A 150 -3.76 -23.45 -6.65
N LEU A 151 -2.43 -23.31 -6.51
CA LEU A 151 -1.65 -24.10 -5.55
C LEU A 151 -2.10 -23.92 -4.10
N LEU A 152 -2.37 -22.68 -3.70
CA LEU A 152 -2.82 -22.35 -2.34
C LEU A 152 -4.25 -22.85 -2.06
N ALA A 153 -5.08 -22.99 -3.09
CA ALA A 153 -6.45 -23.48 -2.97
C ALA A 153 -6.57 -25.03 -2.97
N ASP A 154 -5.68 -25.73 -3.68
CA ASP A 154 -5.81 -27.15 -4.03
C ASP A 154 -5.45 -28.14 -2.89
N GLY A 155 -4.94 -27.68 -1.74
CA GLY A 155 -4.64 -28.55 -0.59
C GLY A 155 -3.46 -29.53 -0.79
N ALA A 156 -3.10 -29.87 -2.03
CA ALA A 156 -1.97 -30.72 -2.39
C ALA A 156 -0.63 -30.11 -1.92
N LEU A 157 -0.50 -28.78 -2.01
CA LEU A 157 0.60 -28.02 -1.40
C LEU A 157 0.71 -28.29 0.11
N ARG A 158 -0.42 -28.26 0.84
CA ARG A 158 -0.47 -28.54 2.28
C ARG A 158 -0.02 -29.97 2.60
N GLN A 159 -0.44 -30.95 1.80
CA GLN A 159 0.00 -32.33 1.95
C GLN A 159 1.52 -32.46 1.76
N HIS A 160 2.09 -31.82 0.73
CA HIS A 160 3.53 -31.83 0.51
C HIS A 160 4.29 -31.21 1.69
N VAL A 161 3.86 -30.05 2.18
CA VAL A 161 4.51 -29.35 3.31
C VAL A 161 4.47 -30.20 4.59
N ARG A 162 3.33 -30.83 4.90
CA ARG A 162 3.23 -31.76 6.04
C ARG A 162 4.16 -32.95 5.90
N HIS A 163 4.21 -33.57 4.71
CA HIS A 163 5.16 -34.64 4.44
C HIS A 163 6.59 -34.17 4.67
N ARG A 164 6.93 -32.97 4.19
CA ARG A 164 8.28 -32.41 4.30
C ARG A 164 8.68 -32.13 5.74
N ILE A 165 7.78 -31.57 6.55
CA ILE A 165 7.99 -31.35 7.99
C ILE A 165 8.27 -32.68 8.70
N ARG A 166 7.46 -33.73 8.44
CA ARG A 166 7.70 -35.07 9.02
C ARG A 166 9.03 -35.67 8.59
N ALA A 167 9.42 -35.48 7.33
CA ALA A 167 10.70 -35.95 6.79
C ALA A 167 11.91 -35.21 7.40
N LEU A 168 11.75 -33.95 7.82
CA LEU A 168 12.77 -33.23 8.59
C LEU A 168 12.88 -33.76 10.02
N GLY A 169 11.76 -34.17 10.62
CA GLY A 169 11.71 -34.80 11.95
C GLY A 169 12.22 -33.92 13.09
N ASP A 170 12.18 -32.59 12.93
CA ASP A 170 12.63 -31.66 13.97
C ASP A 170 11.47 -31.31 14.92
N PRO A 171 11.63 -31.47 16.24
CA PRO A 171 10.56 -31.26 17.22
C PRO A 171 10.09 -29.80 17.33
N ARG A 172 10.78 -28.83 16.70
CA ARG A 172 10.35 -27.43 16.65
C ARG A 172 9.31 -27.16 15.56
N LEU A 173 9.05 -28.13 14.68
CA LEU A 173 8.00 -28.10 13.67
C LEU A 173 6.96 -29.16 14.05
N ASP A 174 5.87 -28.73 14.67
CA ASP A 174 4.77 -29.62 15.04
C ASP A 174 3.85 -29.89 13.83
N GLU A 175 2.75 -30.63 14.06
CA GLU A 175 1.82 -31.00 12.99
C GLU A 175 1.04 -29.79 12.44
N ASP A 176 0.89 -28.71 13.24
CA ASP A 176 0.16 -27.49 12.86
C ASP A 176 1.07 -26.49 12.10
N ALA A 177 2.39 -26.62 12.23
CA ALA A 177 3.37 -25.76 11.55
C ALA A 177 3.16 -25.65 10.03
N ALA A 178 2.65 -26.70 9.37
CA ALA A 178 2.31 -26.63 7.94
C ALA A 178 1.20 -25.61 7.65
N ASP A 179 0.20 -25.54 8.52
CA ASP A 179 -0.95 -24.67 8.36
C ASP A 179 -0.57 -23.23 8.66
N ASP A 180 0.28 -23.01 9.67
CA ASP A 180 0.83 -21.69 10.00
C ASP A 180 1.73 -21.12 8.90
N LEU A 181 2.62 -21.95 8.35
CA LEU A 181 3.49 -21.57 7.24
C LEU A 181 2.66 -21.14 6.02
N LEU A 182 1.66 -21.93 5.66
CA LEU A 182 0.82 -21.66 4.49
C LEU A 182 -0.16 -20.52 4.70
N ALA A 183 -0.59 -20.25 5.94
CA ALA A 183 -1.40 -19.08 6.27
C ALA A 183 -0.61 -17.77 6.07
N ARG A 184 0.71 -17.78 6.28
CA ARG A 184 1.58 -16.59 6.14
C ARG A 184 2.12 -16.38 4.73
N LEU A 185 2.19 -17.44 3.92
CA LEU A 185 2.75 -17.40 2.57
C LEU A 185 2.09 -16.36 1.64
N PRO A 186 0.75 -16.21 1.59
CA PRO A 186 0.12 -15.20 0.73
C PRO A 186 0.60 -13.77 0.99
N ARG A 187 0.74 -13.39 2.27
CA ARG A 187 1.24 -12.06 2.66
C ARG A 187 2.68 -11.84 2.19
N LEU A 188 3.51 -12.87 2.26
CA LEU A 188 4.89 -12.80 1.79
C LEU A 188 4.98 -12.68 0.27
N LEU A 189 4.13 -13.39 -0.47
CA LEU A 189 4.07 -13.31 -1.93
C LEU A 189 3.65 -11.91 -2.42
N VAL A 190 2.77 -11.20 -1.70
CA VAL A 190 2.39 -9.82 -2.06
C VAL A 190 3.32 -8.74 -1.48
N SER A 191 4.21 -9.09 -0.55
CA SER A 191 5.14 -8.13 0.06
C SER A 191 6.03 -7.31 -0.90
N PRO A 192 6.33 -7.73 -2.14
CA PRO A 192 7.07 -6.90 -3.09
C PRO A 192 6.29 -5.69 -3.62
N PHE A 193 4.96 -5.64 -3.51
CA PHE A 193 4.17 -4.58 -4.17
C PHE A 193 4.44 -3.17 -3.61
N PRO A 194 4.44 -2.90 -2.28
CA PRO A 194 4.70 -1.55 -1.76
C PRO A 194 6.01 -0.91 -2.25
N PRO A 195 7.18 -1.56 -2.16
CA PRO A 195 8.40 -0.96 -2.69
C PRO A 195 8.38 -0.78 -4.22
N LEU A 196 7.62 -1.59 -4.97
CA LEU A 196 7.44 -1.37 -6.42
C LEU A 196 6.54 -0.19 -6.75
N PHE A 197 5.73 0.29 -5.80
CA PHE A 197 4.86 1.46 -5.96
C PHE A 197 5.59 2.80 -5.72
N ALA A 198 6.91 2.77 -5.50
CA ALA A 198 7.70 3.99 -5.26
C ALA A 198 7.73 4.96 -6.47
N ASP A 199 7.51 4.48 -7.69
CA ASP A 199 7.37 5.29 -8.91
C ASP A 199 5.91 5.30 -9.39
N ARG A 200 5.38 6.48 -9.71
CA ARG A 200 4.00 6.67 -10.15
C ARG A 200 3.67 5.89 -11.44
N ALA A 201 4.59 5.83 -12.40
CA ALA A 201 4.33 5.14 -13.66
C ALA A 201 4.21 3.62 -13.46
N THR A 202 5.06 3.08 -12.59
CA THR A 202 5.02 1.68 -12.16
C THR A 202 3.79 1.39 -11.33
N ALA A 203 3.46 2.24 -10.35
CA ALA A 203 2.27 2.12 -9.51
C ALA A 203 1.00 2.06 -10.36
N ALA A 204 0.80 3.01 -11.28
CA ALA A 204 -0.37 3.06 -12.15
C ALA A 204 -0.55 1.78 -13.00
N ARG A 205 0.55 1.19 -13.48
CA ARG A 205 0.51 -0.08 -14.19
C ARG A 205 0.18 -1.25 -13.28
N LEU A 206 0.84 -1.32 -12.12
CA LEU A 206 0.68 -2.41 -11.16
C LEU A 206 -0.66 -2.37 -10.43
N THR A 207 -1.39 -1.25 -10.41
CA THR A 207 -2.76 -1.19 -9.87
C THR A 207 -3.65 -2.31 -10.43
N SER A 208 -3.65 -2.49 -11.76
CA SER A 208 -4.44 -3.56 -12.41
C SER A 208 -4.00 -4.97 -11.99
N VAL A 209 -2.69 -5.16 -11.81
CA VAL A 209 -2.11 -6.43 -11.34
C VAL A 209 -2.55 -6.71 -9.90
N CYS A 210 -2.40 -5.74 -9.00
CA CYS A 210 -2.82 -5.87 -7.61
C CYS A 210 -4.33 -6.18 -7.50
N SER A 211 -5.17 -5.55 -8.33
CA SER A 211 -6.60 -5.86 -8.39
C SER A 211 -6.85 -7.32 -8.80
N ALA A 212 -6.18 -7.81 -9.85
CA ALA A 212 -6.31 -9.21 -10.28
C ALA A 212 -5.82 -10.20 -9.19
N TRP A 213 -4.77 -9.85 -8.45
CA TRP A 213 -4.33 -10.63 -7.29
C TRP A 213 -5.39 -10.62 -6.18
N ALA A 214 -5.97 -9.47 -5.86
CA ALA A 214 -7.00 -9.35 -4.82
C ALA A 214 -8.28 -10.14 -5.11
N GLU A 215 -8.60 -10.40 -6.39
CA GLU A 215 -9.73 -11.24 -6.80
C GLU A 215 -9.51 -12.73 -6.51
N SER A 216 -8.26 -13.17 -6.40
CA SER A 216 -7.92 -14.55 -6.07
C SER A 216 -8.10 -14.81 -4.56
N PRO A 217 -8.88 -15.83 -4.15
CA PRO A 217 -9.27 -16.00 -2.75
C PRO A 217 -8.13 -16.04 -1.72
N PRO A 218 -6.96 -16.66 -1.99
CA PRO A 218 -5.84 -16.64 -1.05
C PRO A 218 -5.25 -15.25 -0.76
N PHE A 219 -5.50 -14.26 -1.61
CA PHE A 219 -4.96 -12.90 -1.49
C PHE A 219 -6.02 -11.84 -1.19
N ALA A 220 -7.28 -12.23 -1.05
CA ALA A 220 -8.39 -11.33 -0.79
C ALA A 220 -8.15 -10.51 0.50
N GLY A 221 -8.32 -9.18 0.40
CA GLY A 221 -8.15 -8.25 1.52
C GLY A 221 -6.70 -7.89 1.86
N LEU A 222 -5.70 -8.64 1.40
CA LEU A 222 -4.30 -8.40 1.76
C LEU A 222 -3.78 -7.05 1.26
N PHE A 223 -4.21 -6.60 0.08
CA PHE A 223 -3.73 -5.35 -0.51
C PHE A 223 -4.15 -4.11 0.27
N SER A 224 -5.35 -4.10 0.87
CA SER A 224 -5.78 -3.00 1.73
C SER A 224 -4.89 -2.89 2.96
N GLU A 225 -4.60 -4.01 3.63
CA GLU A 225 -3.68 -4.03 4.78
C GLU A 225 -2.25 -3.65 4.38
N LEU A 226 -1.82 -4.09 3.19
CA LEU A 226 -0.46 -3.91 2.70
C LEU A 226 -0.17 -2.46 2.32
N PHE A 227 -1.14 -1.74 1.75
CA PHE A 227 -0.99 -0.34 1.35
C PHE A 227 -1.43 0.67 2.41
N GLU A 228 -2.11 0.23 3.48
CA GLU A 228 -2.51 1.09 4.60
C GLU A 228 -1.37 1.98 5.13
N PRO A 229 -0.14 1.48 5.38
CA PRO A 229 0.97 2.34 5.84
C PRO A 229 1.35 3.42 4.82
N ALA A 230 1.36 3.09 3.52
CA ALA A 230 1.70 4.05 2.47
C ALA A 230 0.63 5.14 2.33
N VAL A 231 -0.63 4.79 2.55
CA VAL A 231 -1.76 5.73 2.54
C VAL A 231 -1.69 6.66 3.75
N GLU A 232 -1.35 6.15 4.93
CA GLU A 232 -1.17 6.97 6.12
C GLU A 232 0.01 7.93 5.98
N GLU A 233 1.15 7.45 5.50
CA GLU A 233 2.33 8.30 5.24
C GLU A 233 1.99 9.41 4.22
N ALA A 234 1.28 9.07 3.15
CA ALA A 234 0.84 10.04 2.15
C ALA A 234 -0.12 11.08 2.76
N TYR A 235 -1.08 10.65 3.59
CA TYR A 235 -1.99 11.53 4.29
C TYR A 235 -1.26 12.50 5.22
N GLU A 236 -0.38 11.99 6.09
CA GLU A 236 0.40 12.81 7.02
C GLU A 236 1.23 13.86 6.28
N LYS A 237 1.87 13.47 5.16
CA LYS A 237 2.65 14.37 4.32
C LYS A 237 1.79 15.46 3.66
N ILE A 238 0.67 15.08 3.04
CA ILE A 238 -0.29 16.01 2.43
C ILE A 238 -0.83 16.98 3.48
N HIS A 239 -1.23 16.47 4.64
CA HIS A 239 -1.77 17.27 5.73
C HIS A 239 -0.74 18.27 6.27
N GLY A 240 0.51 17.84 6.50
CA GLY A 240 1.60 18.72 6.93
C GLY A 240 1.91 19.83 5.91
N ASP A 241 1.88 19.51 4.62
CA ASP A 241 2.10 20.48 3.55
C ASP A 241 0.92 21.47 3.42
N LEU A 242 -0.33 21.00 3.58
CA LEU A 242 -1.52 21.85 3.67
C LEU A 242 -1.46 22.83 4.85
N LEU A 243 -1.10 22.35 6.05
CA LEU A 243 -0.93 23.22 7.23
C LEU A 243 0.17 24.26 7.04
N THR A 244 1.20 23.95 6.25
CA THR A 244 2.26 24.90 5.92
C THR A 244 1.76 25.93 4.91
N ALA A 245 1.05 25.51 3.87
CA ALA A 245 0.44 26.41 2.89
C ALA A 245 -0.59 27.36 3.55
N GLU A 246 -1.37 26.86 4.51
CA GLU A 246 -2.34 27.66 5.27
C GLU A 246 -1.64 28.75 6.09
N ARG A 247 -0.53 28.44 6.75
CA ARG A 247 0.27 29.43 7.49
C ARG A 247 0.84 30.52 6.57
N GLU A 248 1.33 30.16 5.39
CA GLU A 248 1.79 31.14 4.39
C GLU A 248 0.62 31.99 3.88
N ARG A 249 -0.56 31.39 3.66
CA ARG A 249 -1.78 32.11 3.27
C ARG A 249 -2.19 33.13 4.33
N GLU A 250 -2.23 32.74 5.60
CA GLU A 250 -2.57 33.63 6.73
C GLU A 250 -1.55 34.76 6.90
N ALA A 251 -0.28 34.52 6.58
CA ALA A 251 0.78 35.54 6.54
C ALA A 251 0.74 36.43 5.28
N HIS A 252 -0.25 36.24 4.39
CA HIS A 252 -0.37 36.91 3.09
C HIS A 252 0.80 36.62 2.11
N HIS A 253 1.57 35.56 2.34
CA HIS A 253 2.59 35.04 1.45
C HIS A 253 1.95 34.11 0.40
N TYR A 254 1.05 34.69 -0.41
CA TYR A 254 0.19 33.91 -1.32
C TYR A 254 0.97 33.13 -2.39
N ARG A 255 2.13 33.63 -2.82
CA ARG A 255 2.95 32.95 -3.83
C ARG A 255 3.59 31.69 -3.25
N GLU A 256 4.08 31.78 -2.02
CA GLU A 256 4.66 30.68 -1.25
C GLU A 256 3.58 29.62 -0.98
N ALA A 257 2.39 30.04 -0.53
CA ALA A 257 1.24 29.15 -0.37
C ALA A 257 0.86 28.43 -1.68
N PHE A 258 0.80 29.16 -2.80
CA PHE A 258 0.52 28.58 -4.11
C PHE A 258 1.57 27.53 -4.52
N LEU A 259 2.85 27.84 -4.36
CA LEU A 259 3.94 26.92 -4.69
C LEU A 259 3.89 25.65 -3.83
N LEU A 260 3.58 25.76 -2.54
CA LEU A 260 3.39 24.60 -1.67
C LEU A 260 2.22 23.72 -2.15
N LEU A 261 1.08 24.32 -2.48
CA LEU A 261 -0.07 23.57 -2.98
C LEU A 261 0.22 22.90 -4.32
N ARG A 262 0.84 23.62 -5.25
CA ARG A 262 1.14 23.14 -6.61
C ARG A 262 2.25 22.11 -6.66
N ASP A 263 3.34 22.34 -5.96
CA ASP A 263 4.57 21.56 -6.12
C ASP A 263 4.67 20.43 -5.09
N ARG A 264 3.82 20.41 -4.05
CA ARG A 264 3.85 19.40 -3.00
C ARG A 264 2.51 18.73 -2.71
N VAL A 265 1.46 19.49 -2.44
CA VAL A 265 0.16 18.93 -2.04
C VAL A 265 -0.52 18.19 -3.19
N VAL A 266 -0.69 18.83 -4.35
CA VAL A 266 -1.34 18.19 -5.51
C VAL A 266 -0.54 16.98 -6.00
N PRO A 267 0.79 17.05 -6.20
CA PRO A 267 1.56 15.86 -6.55
C PRO A 267 1.46 14.74 -5.52
N GLY A 268 1.49 15.07 -4.22
CA GLY A 268 1.30 14.08 -3.15
C GLY A 268 -0.06 13.40 -3.21
N PHE A 269 -1.13 14.14 -3.50
CA PHE A 269 -2.46 13.55 -3.70
C PHE A 269 -2.52 12.69 -4.97
N GLU A 270 -1.94 13.15 -6.08
CA GLU A 270 -1.88 12.39 -7.33
C GLU A 270 -1.09 11.08 -7.18
N ASP A 271 -0.06 11.04 -6.32
CA ASP A 271 0.69 9.82 -5.99
C ASP A 271 -0.19 8.77 -5.26
N MET A 272 -1.31 9.19 -4.65
CA MET A 272 -2.27 8.26 -4.02
C MET A 272 -3.27 7.66 -5.02
N VAL A 273 -3.42 8.21 -6.23
CA VAL A 273 -4.41 7.73 -7.21
C VAL A 273 -4.25 6.23 -7.51
N PRO A 274 -3.03 5.68 -7.72
CA PRO A 274 -2.84 4.24 -7.93
C PRO A 274 -3.27 3.36 -6.74
N LEU A 275 -3.34 3.94 -5.54
CA LEU A 275 -3.73 3.24 -4.31
C LEU A 275 -5.24 3.21 -4.09
N ARG A 276 -6.01 4.02 -4.83
CA ARG A 276 -7.47 4.15 -4.66
C ARG A 276 -8.21 2.81 -4.57
N PRO A 277 -7.92 1.78 -5.39
CA PRO A 277 -8.65 0.50 -5.31
C PRO A 277 -8.42 -0.28 -4.01
N PHE A 278 -7.41 0.08 -3.22
CA PHE A 278 -7.04 -0.61 -1.98
C PHE A 278 -7.43 0.16 -0.73
N VAL A 279 -7.98 1.37 -0.90
CA VAL A 279 -8.41 2.27 0.17
C VAL A 279 -9.93 2.36 0.16
N SER A 280 -10.55 2.56 1.33
CA SER A 280 -11.98 2.82 1.38
C SER A 280 -12.33 4.14 0.68
N ASP A 281 -13.43 4.16 -0.08
CA ASP A 281 -13.90 5.37 -0.77
C ASP A 281 -14.03 6.56 0.19
N TRP A 282 -14.55 6.32 1.41
CA TRP A 282 -14.66 7.35 2.44
C TRP A 282 -13.31 7.99 2.79
N ARG A 283 -12.25 7.19 2.93
CA ARG A 283 -10.94 7.72 3.30
C ARG A 283 -10.31 8.48 2.15
N TYR A 284 -10.41 7.96 0.93
CA TYR A 284 -9.94 8.69 -0.26
C TYR A 284 -10.68 10.02 -0.43
N ASP A 285 -12.01 10.01 -0.30
CA ASP A 285 -12.85 11.21 -0.38
C ASP A 285 -12.52 12.24 0.70
N GLU A 286 -12.15 11.80 1.90
CA GLU A 286 -11.75 12.71 2.97
C GLU A 286 -10.44 13.43 2.64
N ILE A 287 -9.46 12.72 2.08
CA ILE A 287 -8.20 13.32 1.65
C ILE A 287 -8.43 14.27 0.46
N ALA A 288 -9.24 13.85 -0.50
CA ALA A 288 -9.65 14.67 -1.64
C ALA A 288 -10.35 15.97 -1.17
N HIS A 289 -11.25 15.86 -0.18
CA HIS A 289 -11.95 16.99 0.42
C HIS A 289 -10.97 18.02 1.00
N ILE A 290 -10.04 17.61 1.87
CA ILE A 290 -9.12 18.56 2.52
C ILE A 290 -8.19 19.25 1.50
N VAL A 291 -7.77 18.54 0.45
CA VAL A 291 -6.94 19.10 -0.63
C VAL A 291 -7.75 20.12 -1.44
N ALA A 292 -8.95 19.75 -1.88
CA ALA A 292 -9.83 20.63 -2.66
C ALA A 292 -10.20 21.91 -1.89
N VAL A 293 -10.49 21.80 -0.59
CA VAL A 293 -10.77 22.95 0.27
C VAL A 293 -9.56 23.88 0.38
N GLY A 294 -8.36 23.32 0.60
CA GLY A 294 -7.13 24.12 0.68
C GLY A 294 -6.86 24.92 -0.59
N LEU A 295 -6.99 24.28 -1.76
CA LEU A 295 -6.87 24.90 -3.08
C LEU A 295 -7.90 26.01 -3.28
N ASN A 296 -9.18 25.70 -3.03
CA ASN A 296 -10.29 26.65 -3.22
C ASN A 296 -10.15 27.88 -2.29
N ASN A 297 -9.76 27.69 -1.04
CA ASN A 297 -9.59 28.80 -0.09
C ASN A 297 -8.53 29.80 -0.57
N LEU A 298 -7.38 29.33 -1.06
CA LEU A 298 -6.36 30.22 -1.62
C LEU A 298 -6.86 30.94 -2.88
N ALA A 299 -7.62 30.26 -3.75
CA ALA A 299 -8.19 30.87 -4.94
C ALA A 299 -9.15 32.02 -4.60
N VAL A 300 -10.03 31.81 -3.61
CA VAL A 300 -11.01 32.81 -3.14
C VAL A 300 -10.31 33.99 -2.47
N ASP A 301 -9.27 33.77 -1.68
CA ASP A 301 -8.48 34.84 -1.06
C ASP A 301 -7.80 35.73 -2.11
N LEU A 302 -7.13 35.11 -3.09
CA LEU A 302 -6.50 35.82 -4.20
C LEU A 302 -7.53 36.64 -5.00
N LEU A 303 -8.75 36.12 -5.16
CA LEU A 303 -9.86 36.85 -5.76
C LEU A 303 -10.25 38.07 -4.93
N GLY A 304 -10.40 37.91 -3.62
CA GLY A 304 -10.71 38.99 -2.69
C GLY A 304 -9.71 40.15 -2.76
N VAL A 305 -8.42 39.84 -2.82
CA VAL A 305 -7.35 40.84 -3.01
C VAL A 305 -7.45 41.53 -4.38
N SER A 306 -7.88 40.79 -5.40
CA SER A 306 -7.99 41.27 -6.79
C SER A 306 -9.20 42.16 -7.07
N VAL A 307 -10.21 42.19 -6.18
CA VAL A 307 -11.38 43.08 -6.32
C VAL A 307 -10.98 44.55 -6.34
N HIS A 308 -9.92 44.92 -5.60
CA HIS A 308 -9.49 46.31 -5.47
C HIS A 308 -8.41 46.73 -6.49
N ARG A 309 -7.75 45.75 -7.14
CA ARG A 309 -6.70 46.00 -8.12
C ARG A 309 -6.63 44.86 -9.12
N PRO A 310 -6.63 45.14 -10.44
CA PRO A 310 -6.59 44.08 -11.45
C PRO A 310 -5.34 43.20 -11.25
N PRO A 311 -5.49 41.86 -11.22
CA PRO A 311 -4.38 40.93 -11.03
C PRO A 311 -3.47 40.91 -12.26
N SER A 312 -2.17 40.68 -12.02
CA SER A 312 -1.19 40.38 -13.07
C SER A 312 -1.54 39.08 -13.78
N THR A 313 -1.03 38.88 -15.00
CA THR A 313 -1.28 37.66 -15.79
C THR A 313 -0.94 36.38 -15.02
N SER A 314 0.26 36.32 -14.42
CA SER A 314 0.69 35.18 -13.58
C SER A 314 -0.30 34.91 -12.43
N ARG A 315 -0.80 35.95 -11.77
CA ARG A 315 -1.74 35.78 -10.65
C ARG A 315 -3.11 35.28 -11.13
N ARG A 316 -3.54 35.66 -12.33
CA ARG A 316 -4.77 35.10 -12.94
C ARG A 316 -4.62 33.62 -13.22
N GLU A 317 -3.47 33.23 -13.80
CA GLU A 317 -3.15 31.82 -14.07
C GLU A 317 -3.12 31.00 -12.78
N GLU A 318 -2.50 31.52 -11.70
CA GLU A 318 -2.50 30.88 -10.37
C GLU A 318 -3.92 30.66 -9.84
N MET A 319 -4.77 31.69 -9.89
CA MET A 319 -6.16 31.61 -9.41
C MET A 319 -7.00 30.60 -10.20
N LEU A 320 -6.88 30.61 -11.54
CA LEU A 320 -7.59 29.68 -12.41
C LEU A 320 -7.14 28.25 -12.12
N TRP A 321 -5.83 28.03 -12.03
CA TRP A 321 -5.26 26.71 -11.74
C TRP A 321 -5.75 26.17 -10.39
N LEU A 322 -5.75 26.99 -9.34
CA LEU A 322 -6.22 26.58 -8.01
C LEU A 322 -7.70 26.18 -8.03
N ALA A 323 -8.55 26.99 -8.65
CA ALA A 323 -9.98 26.76 -8.68
C ALA A 323 -10.34 25.53 -9.54
N GLU A 324 -9.69 25.37 -10.69
CA GLU A 324 -9.85 24.22 -11.57
C GLU A 324 -9.40 22.94 -10.86
N LYS A 325 -8.21 22.93 -10.25
CA LYS A 325 -7.71 21.76 -9.53
C LYS A 325 -8.54 21.41 -8.30
N ALA A 326 -9.07 22.41 -7.59
CA ALA A 326 -9.99 22.16 -6.49
C ALA A 326 -11.25 21.42 -6.97
N TYR A 327 -11.83 21.84 -8.10
CA TYR A 327 -12.99 21.19 -8.70
C TYR A 327 -12.68 19.77 -9.22
N GLU A 328 -11.53 19.56 -9.86
CA GLU A 328 -11.11 18.25 -10.36
C GLU A 328 -10.88 17.22 -9.23
N ILE A 329 -10.33 17.66 -8.10
CA ILE A 329 -9.97 16.79 -6.97
C ILE A 329 -11.17 16.56 -6.05
N GLY A 330 -12.04 17.55 -5.88
CA GLY A 330 -13.11 17.50 -4.88
C GLY A 330 -14.03 16.28 -5.03
N PRO A 331 -14.41 15.62 -3.92
CA PRO A 331 -15.35 14.51 -3.98
C PRO A 331 -16.73 14.99 -4.44
N ASP A 332 -17.56 14.07 -4.93
CA ASP A 332 -18.88 14.38 -5.51
C ASP A 332 -19.76 15.22 -4.58
N ARG A 333 -19.66 15.02 -3.25
CA ARG A 333 -20.40 15.77 -2.23
C ARG A 333 -20.10 17.28 -2.20
N ASP A 334 -18.93 17.70 -2.70
CA ASP A 334 -18.48 19.09 -2.71
C ASP A 334 -18.51 19.71 -4.13
N SER A 335 -18.79 18.90 -5.15
CA SER A 335 -18.66 19.24 -6.57
C SER A 335 -19.44 20.49 -6.98
N ASP A 336 -20.68 20.65 -6.51
CA ASP A 336 -21.52 21.81 -6.84
C ASP A 336 -20.91 23.13 -6.34
N GLY A 337 -20.44 23.15 -5.08
CA GLY A 337 -19.86 24.36 -4.49
C GLY A 337 -18.51 24.72 -5.10
N LEU A 338 -17.68 23.73 -5.39
CA LEU A 338 -16.39 23.91 -6.05
C LEU A 338 -16.57 24.40 -7.49
N LYS A 339 -17.54 23.84 -8.21
CA LYS A 339 -17.89 24.26 -9.57
C LYS A 339 -18.41 25.69 -9.60
N GLU A 340 -19.32 26.08 -8.71
CA GLU A 340 -19.82 27.46 -8.62
C GLU A 340 -18.68 28.46 -8.39
N ASN A 341 -17.72 28.14 -7.52
CA ASN A 341 -16.56 28.99 -7.27
C ASN A 341 -15.64 29.07 -8.48
N TRP A 342 -15.36 27.94 -9.14
CA TRP A 342 -14.55 27.88 -10.35
C TRP A 342 -15.15 28.69 -11.50
N GLU A 343 -16.44 28.48 -11.82
CA GLU A 343 -17.16 29.23 -12.85
C GLU A 343 -17.12 30.73 -12.56
N PHE A 344 -17.30 31.12 -11.30
CA PHE A 344 -17.25 32.52 -10.92
C PHE A 344 -15.85 33.14 -11.08
N ILE A 345 -14.80 32.46 -10.62
CA ILE A 345 -13.42 32.91 -10.78
C ILE A 345 -13.07 33.02 -12.27
N TYR A 346 -13.46 32.02 -13.06
CA TYR A 346 -13.26 32.00 -14.50
C TYR A 346 -13.96 33.19 -15.16
N ASP A 347 -15.24 33.41 -14.89
CA ASP A 347 -16.03 34.50 -15.47
C ASP A 347 -15.49 35.88 -15.07
N HIS A 348 -15.06 36.02 -13.82
CA HIS A 348 -14.48 37.27 -13.31
C HIS A 348 -13.16 37.62 -13.99
N LEU A 349 -12.30 36.62 -14.24
CA LEU A 349 -10.97 36.84 -14.82
C LEU A 349 -10.99 36.94 -16.35
N THR A 350 -11.95 36.31 -17.02
CA THR A 350 -12.10 36.29 -18.49
C THR A 350 -13.10 37.34 -19.01
N GLY A 351 -13.93 37.93 -18.15
CA GLY A 351 -14.82 39.04 -18.49
C GLY A 351 -16.19 38.61 -19.05
N THR A 352 -16.61 37.37 -18.84
CA THR A 352 -17.89 36.81 -19.33
C THR A 352 -19.09 37.08 -18.41
N GLY A 353 -18.87 37.59 -17.19
CA GLY A 353 -19.88 38.32 -16.40
C GLY A 353 -21.03 37.49 -15.80
N ARG A 354 -20.78 36.80 -14.68
CA ARG A 354 -21.81 36.45 -13.68
C ARG A 354 -21.37 36.87 -12.28
N ARG A 355 -22.33 37.26 -11.42
CA ARG A 355 -22.13 37.58 -10.00
C ARG A 355 -22.31 36.32 -9.15
N PRO A 356 -21.59 36.16 -8.02
CA PRO A 356 -21.57 34.92 -7.27
C PRO A 356 -22.85 34.73 -6.45
N ALA A 357 -23.24 33.47 -6.22
CA ALA A 357 -24.03 33.10 -5.05
C ALA A 357 -23.12 33.14 -3.82
N ARG A 358 -23.62 33.70 -2.72
CA ARG A 358 -22.84 33.89 -1.49
C ARG A 358 -22.64 32.53 -0.82
N ALA A 359 -21.48 31.90 -0.99
CA ALA A 359 -21.09 30.75 -0.19
C ALA A 359 -21.17 31.12 1.30
N LYS A 360 -21.89 30.33 2.10
CA LYS A 360 -21.88 30.51 3.55
C LYS A 360 -20.51 30.05 4.03
N PRO A 361 -19.77 30.86 4.82
CA PRO A 361 -18.52 30.39 5.42
C PRO A 361 -18.81 29.14 6.25
N PHE A 362 -18.17 28.02 5.90
CA PHE A 362 -18.18 26.84 6.75
C PHE A 362 -17.43 27.22 8.04
N PRO A 363 -18.03 27.04 9.22
CA PRO A 363 -17.47 27.56 10.46
C PRO A 363 -16.33 26.63 10.92
N TRP A 364 -15.17 26.71 10.27
CA TRP A 364 -13.98 25.91 10.55
C TRP A 364 -13.57 25.94 12.03
N LYS A 365 -13.75 27.09 12.69
CA LYS A 365 -13.52 27.22 14.13
C LYS A 365 -14.48 26.37 14.96
N ALA A 366 -15.73 26.24 14.54
CA ALA A 366 -16.71 25.37 15.22
C ALA A 366 -16.46 23.89 14.91
N PHE A 367 -16.07 23.57 13.66
CA PHE A 367 -15.73 22.20 13.27
C PHE A 367 -14.47 21.69 13.97
N LEU A 368 -13.40 22.49 14.01
CA LEU A 368 -12.18 22.18 14.78
C LEU A 368 -12.44 22.07 16.29
N LEU A 369 -13.30 22.93 16.85
CA LEU A 369 -13.72 22.81 18.25
C LEU A 369 -14.44 21.48 18.51
N VAL A 370 -15.31 21.06 17.59
CA VAL A 370 -15.98 19.76 17.68
C VAL A 370 -14.98 18.62 17.56
N LEU A 371 -14.02 18.69 16.62
CA LEU A 371 -13.02 17.64 16.42
C LEU A 371 -12.05 17.51 17.62
N VAL A 372 -11.60 18.62 18.18
CA VAL A 372 -10.77 18.64 19.40
C VAL A 372 -11.57 18.14 20.61
N PHE A 373 -12.85 18.52 20.73
CA PHE A 373 -13.69 18.05 21.82
C PHE A 373 -14.01 16.55 21.70
N VAL A 374 -14.30 16.07 20.49
CA VAL A 374 -14.55 14.65 20.21
C VAL A 374 -13.28 13.84 20.43
N GLY A 375 -12.13 14.27 19.89
CA GLY A 375 -10.84 13.60 20.09
C GLY A 375 -10.41 13.57 21.55
N GLY A 376 -10.57 14.68 22.28
CA GLY A 376 -10.28 14.76 23.71
C GLY A 376 -11.21 13.89 24.56
N ALA A 377 -12.52 13.88 24.25
CA ALA A 377 -13.49 13.02 24.92
C ALA A 377 -13.24 11.53 24.62
N LEU A 378 -12.90 11.17 23.37
CA LEU A 378 -12.58 9.80 22.98
C LEU A 378 -11.31 9.31 23.68
N SER A 379 -10.27 10.14 23.72
CA SER A 379 -9.01 9.84 24.42
C SER A 379 -9.25 9.61 25.91
N TYR A 380 -10.00 10.50 26.58
CA TYR A 380 -10.34 10.35 28.00
C TYR A 380 -11.18 9.09 28.26
N LEU A 381 -12.16 8.79 27.40
CA LEU A 381 -13.01 7.61 27.55
C LEU A 381 -12.23 6.29 27.33
N ILE A 382 -11.28 6.26 26.39
CA ILE A 382 -10.41 5.10 26.14
C ILE A 382 -9.52 4.85 27.36
N GLU A 383 -8.97 5.90 27.95
CA GLU A 383 -8.13 5.81 29.15
C GLU A 383 -8.93 5.37 30.39
N ALA A 384 -10.18 5.84 30.53
CA ALA A 384 -11.02 5.56 31.70
C ALA A 384 -11.74 4.19 31.66
N PHE A 385 -12.14 3.71 30.48
CA PHE A 385 -13.02 2.55 30.34
C PHE A 385 -12.48 1.44 29.45
N GLY A 386 -11.31 1.63 28.82
CA GLY A 386 -10.74 0.71 27.84
C GLY A 386 -11.41 0.83 26.46
N PHE A 387 -10.79 0.24 25.44
CA PHE A 387 -11.16 0.46 24.04
C PHE A 387 -12.53 -0.12 23.64
N LEU A 388 -12.89 -1.31 24.13
CA LEU A 388 -14.12 -2.02 23.72
C LEU A 388 -15.43 -1.27 24.08
N PRO A 389 -15.61 -0.75 25.31
CA PRO A 389 -16.82 -0.01 25.67
C PRO A 389 -17.01 1.30 24.90
N VAL A 390 -15.92 1.97 24.55
CA VAL A 390 -15.94 3.25 23.80
C VAL A 390 -16.39 3.04 22.36
N LEU A 391 -16.01 1.92 21.74
CA LEU A 391 -16.46 1.55 20.40
C LEU A 391 -17.99 1.43 20.31
N PHE A 392 -18.62 0.76 21.29
CA PHE A 392 -20.07 0.59 21.34
C PHE A 392 -20.82 1.92 21.59
N ILE A 393 -20.27 2.80 22.43
CA ILE A 393 -20.84 4.13 22.68
C ILE A 393 -20.69 5.01 21.42
N GLY A 394 -19.56 4.95 20.72
CA GLY A 394 -19.32 5.69 19.48
C GLY A 394 -20.33 5.37 18.37
N VAL A 395 -20.66 4.09 18.18
CA VAL A 395 -21.67 3.66 17.19
C VAL A 395 -23.07 4.17 17.57
N ALA A 396 -23.43 4.15 18.86
CA ALA A 396 -24.72 4.67 19.32
C ALA A 396 -24.84 6.20 19.13
N VAL A 397 -23.76 6.95 19.40
CA VAL A 397 -23.72 8.40 19.22
C VAL A 397 -23.83 8.78 17.73
N LEU A 398 -23.15 8.06 16.84
CA LEU A 398 -23.30 8.25 15.39
C LEU A 398 -24.73 8.02 14.90
N GLY A 399 -25.43 7.01 15.46
CA GLY A 399 -26.85 6.77 15.18
C GLY A 399 -27.75 7.94 15.63
N VAL A 400 -27.50 8.50 16.80
CA VAL A 400 -28.26 9.65 17.34
C VAL A 400 -28.00 10.93 16.54
N VAL A 401 -26.75 11.19 16.18
CA VAL A 401 -26.38 12.35 15.34
C VAL A 401 -27.02 12.22 13.94
N GLY A 402 -26.96 11.04 13.33
CA GLY A 402 -27.63 10.77 12.06
C GLY A 402 -29.15 11.00 12.13
N TYR A 403 -29.79 10.61 13.23
CA TYR A 403 -31.22 10.86 13.47
C TYR A 403 -31.54 12.36 13.60
N ILE A 404 -30.73 13.12 14.34
CA ILE A 404 -30.91 14.57 14.53
C ILE A 404 -30.74 15.32 13.20
N VAL A 405 -29.73 14.98 12.40
CA VAL A 405 -29.52 15.59 11.07
C VAL A 405 -30.73 15.34 10.16
N ARG A 406 -31.25 14.11 10.15
CA ARG A 406 -32.45 13.75 9.37
C ARG A 406 -33.69 14.53 9.82
N PHE A 407 -33.86 14.69 11.13
CA PHE A 407 -34.97 15.45 11.71
C PHE A 407 -34.90 16.95 11.37
N LEU A 408 -33.71 17.55 11.42
CA LEU A 408 -33.50 18.95 11.03
C LEU A 408 -33.73 19.17 9.52
N ALA A 409 -33.31 18.23 8.67
CA ALA A 409 -33.60 18.27 7.24
C ALA A 409 -35.12 18.22 6.97
N TRP A 410 -35.84 17.34 7.67
CA TRP A 410 -37.31 17.26 7.58
C TRP A 410 -38.01 18.57 7.99
N LEU A 411 -37.54 19.23 9.06
CA LEU A 411 -38.06 20.54 9.49
C LEU A 411 -37.78 21.63 8.45
N ALA A 412 -36.60 21.64 7.85
CA ALA A 412 -36.23 22.61 6.81
C ALA A 412 -37.09 22.46 5.53
N ASP A 413 -37.50 21.25 5.20
CA ASP A 413 -38.41 20.97 4.09
C ASP A 413 -39.86 21.34 4.42
N GLY A 414 -40.29 21.12 5.65
CA GLY A 414 -41.58 21.59 6.16
C GLY A 414 -41.74 23.11 6.02
N VAL A 415 -40.72 23.88 6.42
CA VAL A 415 -40.71 25.35 6.30
C VAL A 415 -40.73 25.82 4.84
N ARG A 416 -40.05 25.11 3.93
CA ARG A 416 -40.08 25.41 2.48
C ARG A 416 -41.45 25.14 1.84
N SER A 417 -42.18 24.12 2.31
CA SER A 417 -43.50 23.78 1.79
C SER A 417 -44.58 24.82 2.16
N VAL A 418 -44.48 25.44 3.34
CA VAL A 418 -45.39 26.50 3.82
C VAL A 418 -45.15 27.82 3.06
N ARG A 419 -43.90 28.09 2.66
CA ARG A 419 -43.53 29.30 1.91
C ARG A 419 -43.92 29.27 0.42
N ARG A 420 -44.28 28.11 -0.12
CA ARG A 420 -44.75 27.94 -1.52
C ARG A 420 -46.29 27.97 -1.65
N ARG A 421 -47.03 28.00 -0.53
CA ARG A 421 -48.50 28.07 -0.50
C ARG A 421 -49.06 29.45 -0.12
N LYS A 422 -48.18 30.43 0.09
CA LYS A 422 -48.50 31.86 0.14
C LYS A 422 -47.82 32.51 -1.06
#